data_AF-A0A353BEZ5-F1
#
_entry.id   AF-A0A353BEZ5-F1
#
_cell.length_a   1.000
_cell.length_b   1.000
_cell.length_c   1.000
_cell.angle_alpha   90.00
_cell.angle_beta   90.00
_cell.angle_gamma   90.00
#
_symmetry.space_group_name_H-M   'P 1'
#
loop_
_entity.id
_entity.type
_entity.pdbx_description
1 polymer ?
#
loop_
_entity_poly.entity_id
_entity_poly.type
_entity_poly.pdbx_seq_one_letter_code
_entity_poly.pdbx_strand_id
1 'polypeptide(L)'
;MATVRQLRPMKELPSQTDFDPTGCDLDGQCAWSHFGGETLDQAFSRFNECPENYQEDFMFMGTVAFRFYFPVIDRFLRQTIEIPVAKRLDRQSWILAQCLAHQFTNPDANLIRERRNQAIDL
;
A
#
# COMPACT_ATOMS: atom_id res chain seq x y z
N MET A 1 25.27 -11.38 14.99
CA MET A 1 23.93 -11.95 15.28
C MET A 1 22.90 -10.92 14.88
N ALA A 2 22.24 -11.09 13.74
CA ALA A 2 21.19 -10.17 13.29
C ALA A 2 19.87 -10.57 13.97
N THR A 3 19.31 -9.66 14.75
CA THR A 3 18.02 -9.83 15.42
C THR A 3 16.95 -10.01 14.35
N VAL A 4 16.34 -11.19 14.29
CA VAL A 4 15.12 -11.41 13.50
C VAL A 4 14.05 -10.53 14.12
N ARG A 5 13.70 -9.43 13.44
CA ARG A 5 12.64 -8.51 13.85
C ARG A 5 11.34 -9.31 13.81
N GLN A 6 10.83 -9.68 14.97
CA GLN A 6 9.61 -10.45 15.12
C GLN A 6 8.46 -9.72 14.40
N LEU A 7 7.83 -10.39 13.43
CA LEU A 7 6.72 -9.84 12.65
C LEU A 7 5.54 -9.60 13.60
N ARG A 8 5.06 -8.34 13.71
CA ARG A 8 3.80 -8.06 14.42
C ARG A 8 2.66 -8.80 13.72
N PRO A 9 1.74 -9.44 14.46
CA PRO A 9 0.54 -10.03 13.86
C PRO A 9 -0.28 -8.93 13.18
N MET A 10 -0.58 -9.08 11.89
CA MET A 10 -1.29 -8.08 11.05
C MET A 10 -2.79 -7.89 11.41
N LYS A 11 -3.18 -8.20 12.65
CA LYS A 11 -4.56 -8.07 13.13
C LYS A 11 -4.84 -6.68 13.71
N GLU A 12 -3.78 -5.94 14.05
CA GLU A 12 -3.88 -4.61 14.62
C GLU A 12 -3.74 -3.57 13.52
N LEU A 13 -4.51 -2.49 13.65
CA LEU A 13 -4.40 -1.33 12.77
C LEU A 13 -2.98 -0.74 12.90
N PRO A 14 -2.31 -0.40 11.79
CA PRO A 14 -1.01 0.23 11.85
C PRO A 14 -1.08 1.56 12.63
N SER A 15 -0.06 1.85 13.43
CA SER A 15 0.05 3.15 14.12
C SER A 15 0.71 4.19 13.22
N GLN A 16 0.70 5.47 13.63
CA GLN A 16 1.38 6.54 12.89
C GLN A 16 2.86 6.24 12.61
N THR A 17 3.57 5.62 13.56
CA THR A 17 4.98 5.21 13.40
C THR A 17 5.18 4.06 12.40
N ASP A 18 4.12 3.32 12.07
CA ASP A 18 4.17 2.29 11.04
C ASP A 18 4.05 2.90 9.62
N PHE A 19 3.56 4.14 9.51
CA PHE A 19 3.51 4.95 8.28
C PHE A 19 4.76 5.82 8.12
N ASP A 20 5.16 6.53 9.17
CA ASP A 20 6.38 7.34 9.21
C ASP A 20 7.21 6.96 10.44
N PRO A 21 8.15 5.99 10.31
CA PRO A 21 9.00 5.55 11.41
C PRO A 21 9.94 6.63 11.94
N THR A 22 10.21 7.67 11.15
CA THR A 22 11.18 8.72 11.48
C THR A 22 10.52 9.98 12.05
N GLY A 23 9.22 10.18 11.82
CA GLY A 23 8.48 11.38 12.18
C GLY A 23 8.83 12.61 11.33
N CYS A 24 9.62 12.42 10.27
CA CYS A 24 10.18 13.48 9.43
C CYS A 24 9.77 13.32 7.95
N ASP A 25 8.93 12.33 7.63
CA ASP A 25 8.48 12.05 6.26
C ASP A 25 7.10 12.67 6.02
N LEU A 26 7.06 13.74 5.23
CA LEU A 26 5.81 14.43 4.89
C LEU A 26 4.86 13.53 4.11
N ASP A 27 5.38 12.65 3.26
CA ASP A 27 4.56 11.75 2.44
C ASP A 27 3.99 10.63 3.30
N GLY A 28 4.79 10.06 4.22
CA GLY A 28 4.31 9.13 5.24
C GLY A 28 3.25 9.73 6.17
N GLN A 29 3.39 11.01 6.55
CA GLN A 29 2.40 11.73 7.36
C GLN A 29 1.11 12.02 6.57
N CYS A 30 1.23 12.34 5.29
CA CYS A 30 0.10 12.49 4.39
C CYS A 30 -0.69 11.17 4.30
N ALA A 31 -0.01 10.06 4.04
CA ALA A 31 -0.61 8.73 4.01
C ALA A 31 -1.30 8.34 5.33
N TRP A 32 -0.72 8.70 6.48
CA TRP A 32 -1.35 8.54 7.79
C TRP A 32 -2.65 9.34 7.91
N SER A 33 -2.68 10.58 7.42
CA SER A 33 -3.88 11.41 7.49
C SER A 33 -5.05 10.86 6.65
N HIS A 34 -4.75 10.11 5.59
CA HIS A 34 -5.74 9.50 4.72
C HIS A 34 -6.21 8.12 5.22
N PHE A 35 -5.29 7.25 5.62
CA PHE A 35 -5.60 5.84 5.92
C PHE A 35 -5.43 5.43 7.38
N GLY A 36 -4.83 6.30 8.21
CA GLY A 36 -4.52 5.99 9.60
C GLY A 36 -5.74 5.59 10.42
N GLY A 37 -5.70 4.38 10.98
CA GLY A 37 -6.81 3.84 11.78
C GLY A 37 -8.00 3.31 10.96
N GLU A 38 -7.93 3.32 9.63
CA GLU A 38 -8.99 2.75 8.79
C GLU A 38 -8.86 1.22 8.69
N THR A 39 -9.99 0.53 8.75
CA THR A 39 -10.07 -0.88 8.35
C THR A 39 -9.83 -1.04 6.85
N LEU A 40 -9.54 -2.27 6.39
CA LEU A 40 -9.32 -2.54 4.96
C LEU A 40 -10.52 -2.16 4.08
N ASP A 41 -11.76 -2.33 4.57
CA ASP A 41 -12.95 -1.96 3.81
C ASP A 41 -13.12 -0.44 3.73
N GLN A 42 -12.84 0.29 4.82
CA GLN A 42 -12.86 1.77 4.82
C GLN A 42 -11.79 2.33 3.89
N ALA A 43 -10.55 1.84 4.01
CA ALA A 43 -9.45 2.24 3.14
C ALA A 43 -9.75 1.92 1.67
N PHE A 44 -10.41 0.79 1.39
CA PHE A 44 -10.85 0.45 0.05
C PHE A 44 -11.93 1.40 -0.48
N SER A 45 -12.93 1.73 0.33
CA SER A 45 -13.95 2.74 -0.05
C SER A 45 -13.30 4.08 -0.36
N ARG A 46 -12.43 4.60 0.53
CA ARG A 46 -11.70 5.85 0.34
C ARG A 46 -10.86 5.83 -0.93
N PHE A 47 -10.07 4.78 -1.13
CA PHE A 47 -9.22 4.66 -2.32
C PHE A 47 -10.04 4.69 -3.62
N ASN A 48 -11.25 4.13 -3.62
CA ASN A 48 -12.12 4.15 -4.80
C ASN A 48 -12.78 5.51 -5.10
N GLU A 49 -12.83 6.44 -4.14
CA GLU A 49 -13.42 7.77 -4.36
C GLU A 49 -12.60 8.58 -5.36
N CYS A 50 -11.27 8.50 -5.24
CA CYS A 50 -10.33 9.25 -6.10
C CYS A 50 -8.98 8.52 -6.13
N PRO A 51 -8.85 7.39 -6.85
CA PRO A 51 -7.64 6.57 -6.85
C PRO A 51 -6.39 7.38 -7.16
N GLU A 52 -6.46 8.29 -8.13
CA GLU A 52 -5.37 9.16 -8.57
C GLU A 52 -4.79 10.02 -7.44
N ASN A 53 -5.60 10.40 -6.46
CA ASN A 53 -5.15 11.23 -5.33
C ASN A 53 -4.47 10.42 -4.22
N TYR A 54 -4.74 9.11 -4.15
CA TYR A 54 -4.26 8.25 -3.06
C TYR A 54 -3.20 7.24 -3.49
N GLN A 55 -2.85 7.16 -4.78
CA GLN A 55 -1.88 6.19 -5.28
C GLN A 55 -0.48 6.38 -4.71
N GLU A 56 -0.02 7.63 -4.59
CA GLU A 56 1.30 7.94 -4.05
C GLU A 56 1.40 7.70 -2.55
N ASP A 57 0.28 7.76 -1.81
CA ASP A 57 0.26 7.36 -0.41
C ASP A 57 0.77 5.93 -0.26
N PHE A 58 0.41 5.00 -1.17
CA PHE A 58 0.93 3.63 -1.14
C PHE A 58 2.38 3.51 -1.60
N MET A 59 2.90 4.49 -2.35
CA MET A 59 4.32 4.55 -2.73
C MET A 59 5.19 4.91 -1.53
N PHE A 60 4.79 5.91 -0.74
CA PHE A 60 5.60 6.47 0.35
C PHE A 60 5.21 5.97 1.75
N MET A 61 4.04 5.34 1.90
CA MET A 61 3.62 4.72 3.16
C MET A 61 4.68 3.75 3.68
N GLY A 62 5.00 3.88 4.97
CA GLY A 62 5.95 3.00 5.63
C GLY A 62 5.62 1.52 5.43
N THR A 63 6.67 0.71 5.25
CA THR A 63 6.62 -0.71 4.89
C THR A 63 5.64 -1.54 5.73
N VAL A 64 5.51 -1.23 7.03
CA VAL A 64 4.61 -1.97 7.94
C VAL A 64 3.15 -1.63 7.65
N ALA A 65 2.82 -0.34 7.52
CA ALA A 65 1.49 0.09 7.12
C ALA A 65 1.15 -0.38 5.70
N PHE A 66 2.08 -0.26 4.76
CA PHE A 66 1.90 -0.73 3.38
C PHE A 66 1.55 -2.22 3.35
N ARG A 67 2.26 -3.06 4.11
CA ARG A 67 1.99 -4.50 4.19
C ARG A 67 0.56 -4.79 4.70
N PHE A 68 0.05 -3.99 5.64
CA PHE A 68 -1.32 -4.10 6.12
C PHE A 68 -2.32 -3.69 5.04
N TYR A 69 -2.14 -2.53 4.39
CA TYR A 69 -3.08 -1.99 3.40
C TYR A 69 -2.93 -2.56 1.99
N PHE A 70 -1.88 -3.33 1.68
CA PHE A 70 -1.70 -3.96 0.36
C PHE A 70 -2.93 -4.70 -0.20
N PRO A 71 -3.76 -5.41 0.60
CA PRO A 71 -5.00 -6.02 0.10
C PRO A 71 -5.98 -5.03 -0.54
N VAL A 72 -5.95 -3.75 -0.17
CA VAL A 72 -6.75 -2.68 -0.80
C VAL A 72 -6.36 -2.53 -2.27
N ILE A 73 -5.06 -2.46 -2.55
CA ILE A 73 -4.53 -2.33 -3.91
C ILE A 73 -4.74 -3.61 -4.72
N ASP A 74 -4.47 -4.79 -4.14
CA ASP A 74 -4.73 -6.08 -4.80
C ASP A 74 -6.21 -6.21 -5.20
N ARG A 75 -7.14 -5.87 -4.29
CA ARG A 75 -8.58 -5.87 -4.58
C ARG A 75 -8.94 -4.87 -5.69
N PHE A 76 -8.39 -3.65 -5.65
CA PHE A 76 -8.65 -2.62 -6.65
C PHE A 76 -8.18 -3.05 -8.05
N LEU A 77 -6.98 -3.62 -8.15
CA LEU A 77 -6.41 -4.09 -9.41
C LEU A 77 -7.23 -5.25 -10.00
N ARG A 78 -7.62 -6.23 -9.18
CA ARG A 78 -8.51 -7.34 -9.61
C ARG A 78 -9.84 -6.82 -10.16
N GLN A 79 -10.48 -5.89 -9.45
CA GLN A 79 -11.73 -5.28 -9.93
C GLN A 79 -11.53 -4.43 -11.19
N THR A 80 -10.37 -3.81 -11.38
CA THR A 80 -10.08 -3.02 -12.57
C THR A 80 -9.99 -3.91 -13.83
N ILE A 81 -9.49 -5.13 -13.70
CA ILE A 81 -9.43 -6.11 -14.79
C ILE A 81 -10.84 -6.55 -15.23
N GLU A 82 -11.80 -6.58 -14.32
CA GLU A 82 -13.20 -6.95 -14.63
C GLU A 82 -13.97 -5.86 -15.41
N ILE A 83 -13.48 -4.62 -15.44
CA ILE A 83 -14.13 -3.49 -16.11
C ILE A 83 -13.71 -3.42 -17.60
N PRO A 84 -14.58 -2.97 -18.53
CA PRO A 84 -14.22 -2.76 -19.93
C PRO A 84 -13.01 -1.82 -20.11
N VAL A 85 -12.12 -2.13 -21.04
CA VAL A 85 -10.85 -1.41 -21.28
C VAL A 85 -11.04 0.11 -21.41
N ALA A 86 -12.09 0.54 -22.11
CA ALA A 86 -12.40 1.97 -22.29
C ALA A 86 -12.64 2.74 -20.98
N LYS A 87 -13.01 2.05 -19.90
CA LYS A 87 -13.25 2.63 -18.56
C LYS A 87 -12.08 2.39 -17.59
N ARG A 88 -11.02 1.69 -18.00
CA ARG A 88 -9.85 1.42 -17.14
C ARG A 88 -8.91 2.62 -17.06
N LEU A 89 -8.86 3.46 -18.10
CA LEU A 89 -7.97 4.62 -18.18
C LEU A 89 -8.23 5.62 -17.05
N ASP A 90 -9.49 5.79 -16.65
CA ASP A 90 -9.91 6.70 -15.58
C ASP A 90 -9.39 6.26 -14.19
N ARG A 91 -8.96 5.00 -14.05
CA ARG A 91 -8.42 4.46 -12.79
C ARG A 91 -6.90 4.61 -12.67
N GLN A 92 -6.22 5.00 -13.76
CA GLN A 92 -4.77 5.24 -13.83
C GLN A 92 -3.91 4.12 -13.20
N SER A 93 -4.34 2.86 -13.30
CA SER A 93 -3.73 1.71 -12.61
C SER A 93 -2.26 1.44 -12.99
N TRP A 94 -1.74 2.06 -14.05
CA TRP A 94 -0.33 1.98 -14.43
C TRP A 94 0.60 2.71 -13.43
N ILE A 95 0.10 3.74 -12.73
CA ILE A 95 0.85 4.44 -11.67
C ILE A 95 0.99 3.52 -10.45
N LEU A 96 -0.05 2.76 -10.10
CA LEU A 96 0.02 1.77 -9.01
C LEU A 96 1.15 0.76 -9.21
N ALA A 97 1.42 0.34 -10.46
CA ALA A 97 2.54 -0.55 -10.73
C ALA A 97 3.89 0.08 -10.32
N GLN A 98 4.06 1.39 -10.50
CA GLN A 98 5.24 2.13 -10.05
C GLN A 98 5.28 2.24 -8.52
N CYS A 99 4.15 2.55 -7.87
CA CYS A 99 4.05 2.58 -6.41
C CYS A 99 4.46 1.24 -5.78
N LEU A 100 3.94 0.14 -6.33
CA LEU A 100 4.28 -1.21 -5.89
C LEU A 100 5.76 -1.51 -6.13
N ALA A 101 6.30 -1.17 -7.31
CA ALA A 101 7.71 -1.37 -7.62
C ALA A 101 8.62 -0.62 -6.63
N HIS A 102 8.27 0.62 -6.26
CA HIS A 102 9.00 1.39 -5.26
C HIS A 102 9.04 0.65 -3.91
N GLN A 103 7.89 0.19 -3.43
CA GLN A 103 7.79 -0.58 -2.18
C GLN A 103 8.59 -1.89 -2.21
N PHE A 104 8.67 -2.58 -3.34
CA PHE A 104 9.44 -3.82 -3.47
C PHE A 104 10.94 -3.64 -3.72
N THR A 105 11.37 -2.45 -4.16
CA THR A 105 12.77 -2.14 -4.50
C THR A 105 13.45 -1.27 -3.45
N ASN A 106 12.70 -0.68 -2.53
CA ASN A 106 13.22 0.05 -1.39
C ASN A 106 14.14 -0.88 -0.55
N PRO A 107 15.39 -0.48 -0.22
CA PRO A 107 16.32 -1.30 0.55
C PRO A 107 15.80 -1.72 1.94
N ASP A 108 14.80 -1.02 2.50
CA ASP A 108 14.12 -1.39 3.75
C ASP A 108 13.00 -2.45 3.58
N ALA A 109 12.72 -2.89 2.34
CA ALA A 109 11.61 -3.78 1.97
C ALA A 109 11.80 -5.27 2.31
N ASN A 110 12.70 -5.62 3.24
CA ASN A 110 12.91 -7.02 3.66
C ASN A 110 11.61 -7.70 4.14
N LEU A 111 10.62 -6.92 4.60
CA LEU A 111 9.31 -7.39 5.03
C LEU A 111 8.30 -7.68 3.89
N ILE A 112 8.54 -7.18 2.68
CA ILE A 112 7.61 -7.26 1.54
C ILE A 112 8.04 -8.32 0.51
N ARG A 113 9.28 -8.84 0.62
CA ARG A 113 9.80 -9.89 -0.27
C ARG A 113 8.93 -11.16 -0.34
N GLU A 114 8.26 -11.53 0.75
CA GLU A 114 7.35 -12.70 0.79
C GLU A 114 6.10 -12.52 -0.08
N ARG A 115 5.63 -11.28 -0.26
CA ARG A 115 4.45 -10.92 -1.07
C ARG A 115 4.78 -10.73 -2.55
N ARG A 116 6.06 -10.51 -2.89
CA ARG A 116 6.52 -10.32 -4.28
C ARG A 116 6.10 -11.48 -5.19
N ASN A 117 6.16 -12.71 -4.69
CA ASN A 117 5.81 -13.89 -5.47
C ASN A 117 4.30 -13.98 -5.77
N GLN A 118 3.44 -13.39 -4.94
CA GLN A 118 1.99 -13.35 -5.20
C GLN A 118 1.60 -12.26 -6.21
N ALA A 119 2.42 -11.23 -6.38
CA ALA A 119 2.18 -10.13 -7.31
C ALA A 119 2.72 -10.40 -8.73
N ILE A 120 3.68 -11.32 -8.88
CA ILE A 120 4.26 -11.72 -10.18
C ILE A 120 3.33 -12.69 -10.95
N ASP A 121 2.38 -13.33 -10.27
CA ASP A 121 1.40 -14.26 -10.88
C ASP A 121 0.10 -13.57 -11.36
N LEU A 122 0.08 -12.23 -11.48
CA LEU A 122 -1.01 -11.43 -12.07
C LEU A 122 -0.62 -10.90 -13.45
#